data_AF-A0A093CWF5-F1
#
_entry.id   AF-A0A093CWF5-F1
#
_cell.length_a   1.000
_cell.length_b   1.000
_cell.length_c   1.000
_cell.angle_alpha   90.00
_cell.angle_beta   90.00
_cell.angle_gamma   90.00
#
_symmetry.space_group_name_H-M   'P 1'
#
loop_
_entity.id
_entity.type
_entity.pdbx_description
1 polymer ?
#
loop_
_entity_poly.entity_id
_entity_poly.type
_entity_poly.pdbx_seq_one_letter_code
_entity_poly.pdbx_strand_id
1 'polypeptide(L)'
;GEKLVLSELLQPIRPRSALSSVKKELTRVKQKKAVELPLSKEEAKRVVLQNRRAEQLVFPLKQEIATVVPLEQAASAWKARTPLEQEIFGLLRKTQQPITDPLLTPEETASLQAMSLEEARQRRAELQKARVVQSYYEAKARREKKIKSKKYHRVLKKSKRRKALKEFELLHQSDPEAALAKLEELEQLRMQERMSLKHQNKGKWARSRAIMAKYDLEARKAMQEQLAKNKELMQKVRVELPEEEPGDVPEEDLTSVTVPTIPAGASGANPWMLGKPSSPAEEPEVQEGLGDVAVPGAAESKEEMSEEEMSEEEALLQDFAQKRHTRQQRAGSPGGQGADETEALSELPEGSPILPVCAEE
;
A
#
# COMPACT_ATOMS: atom_id res chain seq x y z
N GLY A 1 28.24 -61.05 83.17
CA GLY A 1 27.05 -61.03 82.31
C GLY A 1 26.86 -59.62 81.80
N GLU A 2 27.47 -59.32 80.66
CA GLU A 2 27.46 -57.99 80.05
C GLU A 2 26.11 -57.77 79.36
N LYS A 3 25.38 -56.76 79.81
CA LYS A 3 24.13 -56.35 79.17
C LYS A 3 24.49 -55.42 78.00
N LEU A 4 24.39 -55.94 76.79
CA LEU A 4 24.50 -55.15 75.57
C LEU A 4 23.35 -54.13 75.53
N VAL A 5 23.69 -52.85 75.43
CA VAL A 5 22.73 -51.74 75.36
C VAL A 5 22.31 -51.57 73.90
N LEU A 6 21.00 -51.68 73.64
CA LEU A 6 20.37 -51.59 72.30
C LEU A 6 20.73 -50.34 71.48
N SER A 7 21.29 -49.30 72.11
CA SER A 7 21.75 -48.08 71.46
C SER A 7 22.95 -48.28 70.53
N GLU A 8 23.74 -49.36 70.70
CA GLU A 8 24.86 -49.65 69.78
C GLU A 8 24.40 -50.28 68.46
N LEU A 9 23.22 -50.88 68.41
CA LEU A 9 22.68 -51.55 67.21
C LEU A 9 21.91 -50.61 66.26
N LEU A 10 21.64 -49.37 66.67
CA LEU A 10 20.91 -48.40 65.85
C LEU A 10 21.81 -47.21 65.51
N GLN A 11 22.69 -47.39 64.52
CA GLN A 11 23.39 -46.25 63.93
C GLN A 11 22.39 -45.33 63.19
N PRO A 12 22.46 -44.01 63.39
CA PRO A 12 21.56 -43.07 62.73
C PRO A 12 21.81 -43.08 61.22
N ILE A 13 20.76 -43.38 60.45
CA ILE A 13 20.78 -43.37 58.98
C ILE A 13 21.13 -41.94 58.52
N ARG A 14 22.34 -41.75 58.01
CA ARG A 14 22.76 -40.47 57.42
C ARG A 14 21.91 -40.21 56.17
N PRO A 15 21.22 -39.06 56.05
CA PRO A 15 20.41 -38.77 54.88
C PRO A 15 21.32 -38.67 53.64
N ARG A 16 21.02 -39.49 52.61
CA ARG A 16 21.78 -39.54 51.36
C ARG A 16 21.81 -38.15 50.68
N SER A 17 22.97 -37.81 50.13
CA SER A 17 23.38 -36.54 49.52
C SER A 17 22.50 -35.98 48.39
N ALA A 18 21.51 -36.73 47.92
CA ALA A 18 20.63 -36.38 46.80
C ALA A 18 19.81 -35.10 47.05
N LEU A 19 19.42 -34.81 48.29
CA LEU A 19 18.61 -33.63 48.62
C LEU A 19 19.42 -32.31 48.64
N SER A 20 20.75 -32.40 48.67
CA SER A 20 21.61 -31.20 48.68
C SER A 20 21.62 -30.47 47.34
N SER A 21 21.57 -31.21 46.23
CA SER A 21 21.51 -30.62 44.88
C SER A 21 20.18 -29.89 44.67
N VAL A 22 19.06 -30.53 45.04
CA VAL A 22 17.72 -29.94 44.92
C VAL A 22 17.58 -28.68 45.78
N LYS A 23 18.15 -28.66 46.99
CA LYS A 23 18.19 -27.45 47.84
C LYS A 23 19.02 -26.33 47.22
N LYS A 24 20.14 -26.64 46.57
CA LYS A 24 20.98 -25.66 45.84
C LYS A 24 20.27 -25.11 44.61
N GLU A 25 19.52 -25.93 43.89
CA GLU A 25 18.72 -25.48 42.75
C GLU A 25 17.54 -24.63 43.20
N LEU A 26 16.84 -25.02 44.26
CA LEU A 26 15.73 -24.26 44.82
C LEU A 26 16.17 -22.88 45.33
N THR A 27 17.34 -22.79 45.96
CA THR A 27 17.91 -21.50 46.39
C THR A 27 18.31 -20.63 45.20
N ARG A 28 18.90 -21.21 44.14
CA ARG A 28 19.17 -20.49 42.88
C ARG A 28 17.90 -19.99 42.20
N VAL A 29 16.84 -20.79 42.16
CA VAL A 29 15.56 -20.39 41.54
C VAL A 29 14.87 -19.30 42.37
N LYS A 30 14.91 -19.40 43.71
CA LYS A 30 14.39 -18.35 44.60
C LYS A 30 15.18 -17.04 44.47
N GLN A 31 16.50 -17.09 44.29
CA GLN A 31 17.33 -15.90 44.03
C GLN A 31 17.09 -15.29 42.64
N LYS A 32 16.82 -16.12 41.62
CA LYS A 32 16.51 -15.63 40.26
C LYS A 32 15.18 -14.86 40.19
N LYS A 33 14.23 -15.15 41.07
CA LYS A 33 12.92 -14.47 41.11
C LYS A 33 12.95 -13.12 41.85
N ALA A 34 14.00 -12.84 42.62
CA ALA A 34 14.10 -11.65 43.48
C ALA A 34 14.93 -10.50 42.89
N VAL A 35 15.28 -10.55 41.60
CA VAL A 35 15.72 -9.34 40.87
C VAL A 35 14.52 -8.85 40.06
N GLU A 36 13.48 -8.43 40.78
CA GLU A 36 12.51 -7.52 40.20
C GLU A 36 13.28 -6.25 39.86
N LEU A 37 13.62 -6.11 38.57
CA LEU A 37 14.19 -4.88 38.04
C LEU A 37 13.05 -3.87 37.99
N PRO A 38 13.05 -2.82 38.83
CA PRO A 38 12.14 -1.72 38.63
C PRO A 38 12.51 -1.04 37.30
N LEU A 39 11.55 -1.00 36.37
CA LEU A 39 11.61 -0.48 34.99
C LEU A 39 12.06 -1.50 33.93
N SER A 40 11.28 -1.58 32.84
CA SER A 40 11.57 -2.48 31.72
C SER A 40 12.98 -2.19 31.20
N LYS A 41 13.79 -3.23 30.96
CA LYS A 41 15.17 -3.10 30.42
C LYS A 41 15.19 -2.24 29.14
N GLU A 42 14.08 -2.18 28.41
CA GLU A 42 13.91 -1.38 27.20
C GLU A 42 13.81 0.12 27.50
N GLU A 43 13.09 0.50 28.54
CA GLU A 43 12.96 1.89 28.99
C GLU A 43 14.31 2.43 29.49
N ALA A 44 15.05 1.64 30.26
CA ALA A 44 16.39 1.99 30.72
C ALA A 44 17.37 2.18 29.56
N LYS A 45 17.34 1.29 28.56
CA LYS A 45 18.17 1.41 27.35
C LYS A 45 17.84 2.69 26.58
N ARG A 46 16.56 3.06 26.49
CA ARG A 46 16.12 4.29 25.81
C ARG A 46 16.69 5.54 26.49
N VAL A 47 16.61 5.62 27.82
CA VAL A 47 17.16 6.75 28.61
C VAL A 47 18.68 6.83 28.44
N VAL A 48 19.38 5.69 28.48
CA VAL A 48 20.85 5.66 28.27
C VAL A 48 21.23 6.15 26.87
N LEU A 49 20.50 5.73 25.83
CA LEU A 49 20.75 6.19 24.46
C LEU A 49 20.47 7.68 24.29
N GLN A 50 19.41 8.20 24.92
CA GLN A 50 19.11 9.63 24.93
C GLN A 50 20.23 10.43 25.59
N ASN A 51 20.69 10.01 26.77
CA ASN A 51 21.77 10.69 27.48
C ASN A 51 23.11 10.63 26.72
N ARG A 52 23.39 9.55 25.98
CA ARG A 52 24.59 9.43 25.14
C ARG A 52 24.54 10.28 23.88
N ARG A 53 23.35 10.59 23.38
CA ARG A 53 23.15 11.44 22.20
C ARG A 53 23.11 12.91 22.55
N ALA A 54 22.82 13.26 23.81
CA ALA A 54 22.83 14.64 24.26
C ALA A 54 24.25 15.20 24.23
N GLU A 55 24.43 16.38 23.63
CA GLU A 55 25.72 17.05 23.52
C GLU A 55 26.24 17.55 24.88
N GLN A 56 25.32 17.96 25.77
CA GLN A 56 25.63 18.38 27.13
C GLN A 56 24.66 17.74 28.13
N LEU A 57 25.23 17.18 29.20
CA LEU A 57 24.46 16.70 30.36
C LEU A 57 24.71 17.64 31.55
N VAL A 58 23.63 18.21 32.09
CA VAL A 58 23.68 19.06 33.28
C VAL A 58 23.22 18.25 34.49
N PHE A 59 24.08 18.17 35.50
CA PHE A 59 23.78 17.50 36.76
C PHE A 59 23.44 18.54 37.83
N PRO A 60 22.43 18.32 38.69
CA PRO A 60 21.70 17.05 38.92
C PRO A 60 20.69 16.71 37.81
N LEU A 61 20.65 15.45 37.35
CA LEU A 61 19.72 15.01 36.27
C LEU A 61 18.25 15.08 36.68
N LYS A 62 17.96 14.75 37.94
CA LYS A 62 16.65 14.93 38.54
C LYS A 62 16.68 16.25 39.29
N GLN A 63 16.49 17.34 38.56
CA GLN A 63 16.16 18.60 39.21
C GLN A 63 14.74 18.41 39.73
N GLU A 64 14.57 18.43 41.05
CA GLU A 64 13.27 18.75 41.63
C GLU A 64 12.99 20.18 41.16
N ILE A 65 12.34 20.30 40.01
CA ILE A 65 11.80 21.57 39.58
C ILE A 65 10.82 21.89 40.70
N ALA A 66 11.21 22.79 41.60
CA ALA A 66 10.31 23.34 42.58
C ALA A 66 9.09 23.73 41.78
N THR A 67 7.96 23.05 42.01
CA THR A 67 6.76 23.25 41.20
C THR A 67 6.41 24.71 41.37
N VAL A 68 6.76 25.53 40.37
CA VAL A 68 6.49 26.95 40.42
C VAL A 68 4.99 27.01 40.31
N VAL A 69 4.34 27.16 41.47
CA VAL A 69 2.91 27.32 41.55
C VAL A 69 2.61 28.54 40.68
N PRO A 70 1.79 28.38 39.62
CA PRO A 70 1.43 29.50 38.76
C PRO A 70 1.01 30.68 39.63
N LEU A 71 1.43 31.89 39.28
CA LEU A 71 1.21 33.08 40.11
C LEU A 71 -0.28 33.25 40.47
N GLU A 72 -1.16 32.87 39.55
CA GLU A 72 -2.62 32.81 39.74
C GLU A 72 -3.04 31.87 40.90
N GLN A 73 -2.44 30.68 40.97
CA GLN A 73 -2.70 29.70 42.03
C GLN A 73 -2.09 30.18 43.36
N ALA A 74 -0.95 30.86 43.33
CA ALA A 74 -0.33 31.43 44.53
C ALA A 74 -1.13 32.62 45.09
N ALA A 75 -1.61 33.51 44.21
CA ALA A 75 -2.43 34.66 44.58
C ALA A 75 -3.79 34.23 45.14
N SER A 76 -4.44 33.24 44.52
CA SER A 76 -5.72 32.69 45.01
C SER A 76 -5.59 31.90 46.32
N ALA A 77 -4.44 31.29 46.57
CA ALA A 77 -4.16 30.59 47.83
C ALA A 77 -3.82 31.54 49.00
N TRP A 78 -3.58 32.83 48.74
CA TRP A 78 -3.23 33.80 49.77
C TRP A 78 -4.42 34.12 50.69
N LYS A 79 -4.16 34.21 52.00
CA LYS A 79 -5.18 34.42 53.04
C LYS A 79 -4.69 35.43 54.06
N ALA A 80 -5.60 36.30 54.52
CA ALA A 80 -5.38 37.24 55.62
C ALA A 80 -4.94 36.51 56.90
N ARG A 81 -3.76 36.84 57.43
CA ARG A 81 -3.20 36.20 58.63
C ARG A 81 -3.41 37.04 59.88
N THR A 82 -3.35 38.37 59.76
CA THR A 82 -3.50 39.27 60.91
C THR A 82 -4.98 39.58 61.20
N PRO A 83 -5.36 39.87 62.46
CA PRO A 83 -6.74 40.20 62.81
C PRO A 83 -7.22 41.46 62.05
N LEU A 84 -6.34 42.44 61.89
CA LEU A 84 -6.61 43.65 61.11
C LEU A 84 -6.89 43.33 59.64
N GLU A 85 -6.06 42.49 58.99
CA GLU A 85 -6.31 42.06 57.61
C GLU A 85 -7.68 41.36 57.51
N GLN A 86 -8.01 40.47 58.44
CA GLN A 86 -9.30 39.75 58.42
C GLN A 86 -10.49 40.70 58.52
N GLU A 87 -10.40 41.75 59.34
CA GLU A 87 -11.43 42.79 59.44
C GLU A 87 -11.54 43.62 58.15
N ILE A 88 -10.40 44.03 57.58
CA ILE A 88 -10.34 44.77 56.32
C ILE A 88 -10.96 43.94 55.18
N PHE A 89 -10.51 42.70 54.98
CA PHE A 89 -11.08 41.80 53.98
C PHE A 89 -12.55 41.46 54.27
N GLY A 90 -12.94 41.38 55.54
CA GLY A 90 -14.34 41.22 55.94
C GLY A 90 -15.20 42.41 55.50
N LEU A 91 -14.70 43.63 55.63
CA LEU A 91 -15.37 44.85 55.17
C LEU A 91 -15.42 44.94 53.64
N LEU A 92 -14.34 44.57 52.95
CA LEU A 92 -14.28 44.51 51.48
C LEU A 92 -15.26 43.49 50.90
N ARG A 93 -15.39 42.30 51.53
CA ARG A 93 -16.40 41.29 51.13
C ARG A 93 -17.83 41.79 51.34
N LYS A 94 -18.11 42.47 52.45
CA LYS A 94 -19.44 43.04 52.77
C LYS A 94 -19.84 44.13 51.76
N THR A 95 -18.88 44.88 51.25
CA THR A 95 -19.08 45.94 50.25
C THR A 95 -19.05 45.42 48.80
N GLN A 96 -18.90 44.10 48.60
CA GLN A 96 -18.80 43.43 47.30
C GLN A 96 -17.72 44.02 46.37
N GLN A 97 -16.63 44.54 46.95
CA GLN A 97 -15.51 44.98 46.13
C GLN A 97 -14.75 43.76 45.59
N PRO A 98 -14.32 43.79 44.31
CA PRO A 98 -13.49 42.71 43.77
C PRO A 98 -12.15 42.69 44.53
N ILE A 99 -11.94 41.61 45.28
CA ILE A 99 -10.73 41.42 46.11
C ILE A 99 -9.55 40.93 45.25
N THR A 100 -9.84 40.40 44.07
CA THR A 100 -8.87 39.80 43.17
C THR A 100 -9.24 40.20 41.76
N ASP A 101 -8.47 41.10 41.16
CA ASP A 101 -8.56 41.36 39.74
C ASP A 101 -7.99 40.15 38.98
N PRO A 102 -8.74 39.57 38.01
CA PRO A 102 -8.21 38.49 37.20
C PRO A 102 -6.99 39.00 36.44
N LEU A 103 -5.86 38.32 36.60
CA LEU A 103 -4.58 38.73 35.98
C LEU A 103 -4.63 38.73 34.45
N LEU A 104 -5.54 37.95 33.86
CA LEU A 104 -5.76 37.89 32.42
C LEU A 104 -7.15 38.39 32.05
N THR A 105 -7.21 39.13 30.96
CA THR A 105 -8.48 39.56 30.35
C THR A 105 -9.24 38.34 29.79
N PRO A 106 -10.58 38.38 29.73
CA PRO A 106 -11.36 37.29 29.14
C PRO A 106 -10.93 36.99 27.69
N GLU A 107 -10.50 38.01 26.94
CA GLU A 107 -9.95 37.89 25.59
C GLU A 107 -8.61 37.13 25.57
N GLU A 108 -7.72 37.38 26.53
CA GLU A 108 -6.47 36.63 26.68
C GLU A 108 -6.73 35.17 27.07
N THR A 109 -7.70 34.91 27.95
CA THR A 109 -8.07 33.53 28.30
C THR A 109 -8.65 32.77 27.09
N ALA A 110 -9.48 33.43 26.29
CA ALA A 110 -10.00 32.88 25.04
C ALA A 110 -8.88 32.65 24.03
N SER A 111 -7.87 33.51 23.98
CA SER A 111 -6.71 33.37 23.10
C SER A 111 -5.81 32.19 23.51
N LEU A 112 -5.59 31.99 24.82
CA LEU A 112 -4.89 30.82 25.36
C LEU A 112 -5.67 29.52 25.14
N GLN A 113 -7.01 29.57 25.21
CA GLN A 113 -7.88 28.42 24.96
C GLN A 113 -8.05 28.10 23.47
N ALA A 114 -8.05 29.11 22.59
CA ALA A 114 -8.26 28.96 21.14
C ALA A 114 -7.26 28.02 20.47
N MET A 115 -6.08 27.84 21.09
CA MET A 115 -5.13 26.80 20.74
C MET A 115 -4.57 26.13 22.01
N SER A 116 -5.41 25.33 22.67
CA SER A 116 -4.89 24.40 23.68
C SER A 116 -3.83 23.49 23.06
N LEU A 117 -2.73 23.25 23.80
CA LEU A 117 -1.61 22.41 23.31
C LEU A 117 -2.08 21.01 22.91
N GLU A 118 -3.14 20.52 23.54
CA GLU A 118 -3.75 19.22 23.27
C GLU A 118 -4.53 19.21 21.95
N GLU A 119 -5.35 20.23 21.68
CA GLU A 119 -6.08 20.36 20.41
C GLU A 119 -5.12 20.54 19.23
N ALA A 120 -4.06 21.34 19.40
CA ALA A 120 -3.03 21.51 18.37
C ALA A 120 -2.35 20.17 18.04
N ARG A 121 -2.08 19.33 19.05
CA ARG A 121 -1.53 17.97 18.86
C ARG A 121 -2.53 17.05 18.16
N GLN A 122 -3.81 17.10 18.53
CA GLN A 122 -4.87 16.31 17.90
C GLN A 122 -5.04 16.68 16.42
N ARG A 123 -5.17 17.96 16.10
CA ARG A 123 -5.25 18.45 14.70
C ARG A 123 -4.02 18.04 13.89
N ARG A 124 -2.82 18.14 14.47
CA ARG A 124 -1.60 17.67 13.81
C ARG A 124 -1.64 16.16 13.52
N ALA A 125 -2.10 15.36 14.48
CA ALA A 125 -2.22 13.92 14.31
C ALA A 125 -3.28 13.56 13.24
N GLU A 126 -4.40 14.27 13.19
CA GLU A 126 -5.43 14.12 12.16
C GLU A 126 -4.91 14.47 10.76
N LEU A 127 -4.21 15.60 10.63
CA LEU A 127 -3.59 16.00 9.37
C LEU A 127 -2.54 14.98 8.90
N GLN A 128 -1.75 14.43 9.82
CA GLN A 128 -0.82 13.36 9.50
C GLN A 128 -1.54 12.11 8.98
N LYS A 129 -2.62 11.68 9.65
CA LYS A 129 -3.44 10.55 9.18
C LYS A 129 -4.03 10.81 7.79
N ALA A 130 -4.58 12.01 7.55
CA ALA A 130 -5.14 12.40 6.27
C ALA A 130 -4.09 12.38 5.14
N ARG A 131 -2.91 12.96 5.39
CA ARG A 131 -1.78 12.94 4.42
C ARG A 131 -1.36 11.53 4.08
N VAL A 132 -1.26 10.64 5.08
CA VAL A 132 -0.92 9.24 4.86
C VAL A 132 -1.98 8.59 3.96
N VAL A 133 -3.26 8.72 4.28
CA VAL A 133 -4.36 8.14 3.48
C VAL A 133 -4.33 8.63 2.03
N GLN A 134 -4.16 9.94 1.81
CA GLN A 134 -4.06 10.53 0.47
C GLN A 134 -2.87 9.95 -0.31
N SER A 135 -1.69 9.89 0.31
CA SER A 135 -0.49 9.35 -0.33
C SER A 135 -0.65 7.88 -0.76
N TYR A 136 -1.35 7.07 0.05
CA TYR A 136 -1.66 5.67 -0.30
C TYR A 136 -2.59 5.58 -1.50
N TYR A 137 -3.63 6.43 -1.54
CA TYR A 137 -4.55 6.50 -2.66
C TYR A 137 -3.84 6.92 -3.95
N GLU A 138 -3.00 7.95 -3.89
CA GLU A 138 -2.21 8.41 -5.03
C GLU A 138 -1.25 7.32 -5.53
N ALA A 139 -0.54 6.65 -4.62
CA ALA A 139 0.35 5.56 -4.98
C ALA A 139 -0.40 4.39 -5.64
N LYS A 140 -1.59 4.05 -5.13
CA LYS A 140 -2.47 3.03 -5.72
C LYS A 140 -2.93 3.43 -7.11
N ALA A 141 -3.41 4.66 -7.30
CA ALA A 141 -3.85 5.19 -8.58
C ALA A 141 -2.70 5.22 -9.61
N ARG A 142 -1.51 5.68 -9.21
CA ARG A 142 -0.29 5.64 -10.06
C ARG A 142 0.06 4.21 -10.46
N ARG A 143 -0.03 3.26 -9.53
CA ARG A 143 0.21 1.83 -9.82
C ARG A 143 -0.82 1.28 -10.80
N GLU A 144 -2.11 1.56 -10.59
CA GLU A 144 -3.16 1.14 -11.51
C GLU A 144 -2.97 1.72 -12.90
N LYS A 145 -2.60 3.01 -13.03
CA LYS A 145 -2.26 3.63 -14.32
C LYS A 145 -1.09 2.92 -15.00
N LYS A 146 -0.04 2.57 -14.24
CA LYS A 146 1.09 1.78 -14.76
C LYS A 146 0.65 0.39 -15.22
N ILE A 147 -0.15 -0.32 -14.42
CA ILE A 147 -0.67 -1.66 -14.76
C ILE A 147 -1.55 -1.60 -16.01
N LYS A 148 -2.44 -0.61 -16.10
CA LYS A 148 -3.36 -0.43 -17.23
C LYS A 148 -2.66 0.12 -18.49
N SER A 149 -1.35 0.44 -18.41
CA SER A 149 -0.61 0.96 -19.56
C SER A 149 -0.29 -0.14 -20.59
N LYS A 150 -0.29 0.25 -21.88
CA LYS A 150 0.09 -0.65 -22.98
C LYS A 150 1.52 -1.19 -22.81
N LYS A 151 2.46 -0.37 -22.34
CA LYS A 151 3.85 -0.76 -22.08
C LYS A 151 3.92 -1.88 -21.04
N TYR A 152 3.22 -1.75 -19.91
CA TYR A 152 3.18 -2.80 -18.88
C TYR A 152 2.64 -4.12 -19.44
N HIS A 153 1.51 -4.08 -20.17
CA HIS A 153 0.95 -5.30 -20.74
C HIS A 153 1.84 -5.93 -21.81
N ARG A 154 2.57 -5.13 -22.61
CA ARG A 154 3.59 -5.64 -23.56
C ARG A 154 4.71 -6.37 -22.83
N VAL A 155 5.29 -5.75 -21.80
CA VAL A 155 6.36 -6.35 -20.99
C VAL A 155 5.87 -7.59 -20.25
N LEU A 156 4.66 -7.54 -19.66
CA LEU A 156 4.07 -8.69 -18.98
C LEU A 156 3.81 -9.87 -19.92
N LYS A 157 3.30 -9.62 -21.13
CA LYS A 157 3.16 -10.66 -22.17
C LYS A 157 4.52 -11.21 -22.62
N LYS A 158 5.55 -10.36 -22.77
CA LYS A 158 6.92 -10.77 -23.10
C LYS A 158 7.52 -11.65 -22.00
N SER A 159 7.39 -11.25 -20.74
CA SER A 159 7.84 -12.02 -19.57
C SER A 159 7.13 -13.38 -19.48
N LYS A 160 5.79 -13.42 -19.64
CA LYS A 160 5.05 -14.69 -19.69
C LYS A 160 5.53 -15.61 -20.82
N ARG A 161 5.75 -15.08 -22.02
CA ARG A 161 6.31 -15.86 -23.14
C ARG A 161 7.70 -16.40 -22.82
N ARG A 162 8.59 -15.58 -22.26
CA ARG A 162 9.92 -16.03 -21.82
C ARG A 162 9.84 -17.14 -20.77
N LYS A 163 8.93 -17.03 -19.80
CA LYS A 163 8.71 -18.08 -18.79
C LYS A 163 8.23 -19.37 -19.42
N ALA A 164 7.25 -19.30 -20.32
CA ALA A 164 6.76 -20.47 -21.04
C ALA A 164 7.87 -21.15 -21.86
N LEU A 165 8.77 -20.38 -22.50
CA LEU A 165 9.94 -20.92 -23.19
C LEU A 165 10.91 -21.63 -22.23
N LYS A 166 11.24 -21.00 -21.09
CA LYS A 166 12.10 -21.63 -20.08
C LYS A 166 11.49 -22.90 -19.49
N GLU A 167 10.19 -22.87 -19.19
CA GLU A 167 9.45 -24.05 -18.72
C GLU A 167 9.45 -25.17 -19.77
N PHE A 168 9.35 -24.81 -21.06
CA PHE A 168 9.44 -25.75 -22.17
C PHE A 168 10.85 -26.34 -22.32
N GLU A 169 11.90 -25.52 -22.23
CA GLU A 169 13.30 -25.95 -22.26
C GLU A 169 13.63 -26.91 -21.10
N LEU A 170 13.14 -26.62 -19.89
CA LEU A 170 13.30 -27.50 -18.73
C LEU A 170 12.57 -28.83 -18.93
N LEU A 171 11.32 -28.81 -19.43
CA LEU A 171 10.60 -30.04 -19.75
C LEU A 171 11.30 -30.84 -20.85
N HIS A 172 11.87 -30.18 -21.85
CA HIS A 172 12.60 -30.86 -22.92
C HIS A 172 13.84 -31.59 -22.39
N GLN A 173 14.51 -31.03 -21.37
CA GLN A 173 15.68 -31.63 -20.72
C GLN A 173 15.31 -32.75 -19.75
N SER A 174 14.20 -32.65 -19.01
CA SER A 174 13.78 -33.68 -18.07
C SER A 174 13.04 -34.83 -18.76
N ASP A 175 12.05 -34.51 -19.60
CA ASP A 175 11.06 -35.43 -20.15
C ASP A 175 10.69 -35.07 -21.60
N PRO A 176 11.43 -35.59 -22.60
CA PRO A 176 11.22 -35.22 -24.00
C PRO A 176 9.82 -35.58 -24.53
N GLU A 177 9.21 -36.67 -24.03
CA GLU A 177 7.85 -37.09 -24.40
C GLU A 177 6.79 -36.08 -23.94
N ALA A 178 6.91 -35.54 -22.72
CA ALA A 178 5.98 -34.55 -22.17
C ALA A 178 6.13 -33.19 -22.88
N ALA A 179 7.33 -32.85 -23.36
CA ALA A 179 7.55 -31.67 -24.18
C ALA A 179 6.84 -31.77 -25.54
N LEU A 180 6.90 -32.94 -26.20
CA LEU A 180 6.18 -33.20 -27.44
C LEU A 180 4.66 -33.07 -27.26
N ALA A 181 4.11 -33.68 -26.20
CA ALA A 181 2.69 -33.55 -25.86
C ALA A 181 2.25 -32.08 -25.67
N LYS A 182 3.06 -31.26 -24.99
CA LYS A 182 2.76 -29.81 -24.85
C LYS A 182 2.82 -29.05 -26.17
N LEU A 183 3.70 -29.42 -27.11
CA LEU A 183 3.69 -28.83 -28.44
C LEU A 183 2.42 -29.19 -29.20
N GLU A 184 2.03 -30.47 -29.17
CA GLU A 184 0.80 -30.96 -29.81
C GLU A 184 -0.44 -30.26 -29.24
N GLU A 185 -0.53 -30.08 -27.92
CA GLU A 185 -1.61 -29.31 -27.28
C GLU A 185 -1.66 -27.86 -27.78
N LEU A 186 -0.51 -27.17 -27.87
CA LEU A 186 -0.44 -25.81 -28.38
C LEU A 186 -0.83 -25.72 -29.86
N GLU A 187 -0.49 -26.73 -30.66
CA GLU A 187 -0.90 -26.83 -32.06
C GLU A 187 -2.40 -27.13 -32.21
N GLN A 188 -2.95 -28.02 -31.39
CA GLN A 188 -4.38 -28.28 -31.33
C GLN A 188 -5.16 -27.02 -30.95
N LEU A 189 -4.72 -26.27 -29.93
CA LEU A 189 -5.33 -24.98 -29.57
C LEU A 189 -5.22 -23.96 -30.72
N ARG A 190 -4.06 -23.87 -31.37
CA ARG A 190 -3.86 -23.00 -32.54
C ARG A 190 -4.74 -23.42 -33.72
N MET A 191 -4.93 -24.73 -33.94
CA MET A 191 -5.85 -25.26 -34.93
C MET A 191 -7.28 -24.93 -34.56
N GLN A 192 -7.72 -25.14 -33.32
CA GLN A 192 -9.06 -24.80 -32.86
C GLN A 192 -9.34 -23.29 -32.94
N GLU A 193 -8.39 -22.44 -32.56
CA GLU A 193 -8.46 -20.99 -32.74
C GLU A 193 -8.55 -20.61 -34.22
N ARG A 194 -7.75 -21.24 -35.09
CA ARG A 194 -7.79 -20.99 -36.54
C ARG A 194 -9.06 -21.52 -37.18
N MET A 195 -9.50 -22.72 -36.86
CA MET A 195 -10.73 -23.35 -37.35
C MET A 195 -11.95 -22.53 -36.93
N SER A 196 -11.96 -22.08 -35.67
CA SER A 196 -13.03 -21.20 -35.17
C SER A 196 -12.95 -19.78 -35.70
N LEU A 197 -11.79 -19.24 -36.09
CA LEU A 197 -11.64 -17.82 -36.51
C LEU A 197 -11.65 -17.61 -38.03
N LYS A 198 -11.10 -18.53 -38.83
CA LYS A 198 -10.77 -18.32 -40.25
C LYS A 198 -11.96 -17.93 -41.13
N HIS A 199 -13.19 -18.25 -40.73
CA HIS A 199 -14.40 -17.92 -41.51
C HIS A 199 -15.53 -17.28 -40.70
N GLN A 200 -15.26 -16.77 -39.49
CA GLN A 200 -16.29 -16.05 -38.74
C GLN A 200 -16.49 -14.64 -39.31
N ASN A 201 -17.75 -14.25 -39.51
CA ASN A 201 -18.16 -12.90 -39.93
C ASN A 201 -17.93 -11.83 -38.82
N LYS A 202 -16.95 -12.05 -37.92
CA LYS A 202 -16.62 -11.14 -36.81
C LYS A 202 -15.39 -10.25 -37.08
N GLY A 203 -14.65 -10.50 -38.17
CA GLY A 203 -13.49 -9.70 -38.58
C GLY A 203 -13.84 -8.32 -39.14
N LYS A 204 -12.85 -7.42 -39.25
CA LYS A 204 -13.04 -6.04 -39.75
C LYS A 204 -13.59 -5.99 -41.19
N TRP A 205 -13.09 -6.86 -42.07
CA TRP A 205 -13.56 -6.98 -43.46
C TRP A 205 -15.05 -7.32 -43.52
N ALA A 206 -15.45 -8.34 -42.77
CA ALA A 206 -16.82 -8.84 -42.75
C ALA A 206 -17.79 -7.79 -42.15
N ARG A 207 -17.41 -7.10 -41.06
CA ARG A 207 -18.17 -5.96 -40.52
C ARG A 207 -18.31 -4.80 -41.50
N SER A 208 -17.23 -4.42 -42.18
CA SER A 208 -17.26 -3.35 -43.19
C SER A 208 -18.16 -3.72 -44.37
N ARG A 209 -18.03 -4.94 -44.88
CA ARG A 209 -18.82 -5.42 -46.01
C ARG A 209 -20.29 -5.63 -45.63
N ALA A 210 -20.61 -5.94 -44.37
CA ALA A 210 -22.00 -5.99 -43.87
C ALA A 210 -22.69 -4.62 -43.91
N ILE A 211 -21.96 -3.55 -43.56
CA ILE A 211 -22.48 -2.19 -43.63
C ILE A 211 -22.69 -1.79 -45.09
N MET A 212 -21.70 -2.08 -45.96
CA MET A 212 -21.77 -1.79 -47.39
C MET A 212 -22.79 -2.65 -48.15
N ALA A 213 -23.10 -3.86 -47.69
CA ALA A 213 -24.07 -4.78 -48.32
C ALA A 213 -25.50 -4.23 -48.38
N LYS A 214 -25.80 -3.16 -47.64
CA LYS A 214 -27.05 -2.41 -47.76
C LYS A 214 -27.15 -1.63 -49.07
N TYR A 215 -26.01 -1.18 -49.61
CA TYR A 215 -25.93 -0.26 -50.74
C TYR A 215 -25.30 -0.92 -51.98
N ASP A 216 -24.31 -1.80 -51.79
CA ASP A 216 -23.56 -2.45 -52.87
C ASP A 216 -23.94 -3.93 -53.03
N LEU A 217 -24.39 -4.30 -54.23
CA LEU A 217 -24.76 -5.70 -54.54
C LEU A 217 -23.55 -6.63 -54.51
N GLU A 218 -22.38 -6.17 -54.95
CA GLU A 218 -21.14 -6.92 -54.87
C GLU A 218 -20.69 -7.17 -53.42
N ALA A 219 -21.03 -6.26 -52.51
CA ALA A 219 -20.76 -6.43 -51.09
C ALA A 219 -21.61 -7.52 -50.48
N ARG A 220 -22.87 -7.56 -50.89
CA ARG A 220 -23.81 -8.61 -50.47
C ARG A 220 -23.41 -9.97 -51.00
N LYS A 221 -23.01 -10.07 -52.27
CA LYS A 221 -22.51 -11.33 -52.88
C LYS A 221 -21.24 -11.83 -52.19
N ALA A 222 -20.24 -10.97 -51.99
CA ALA A 222 -19.00 -11.35 -51.30
C ALA A 222 -19.23 -11.81 -49.86
N MET A 223 -20.19 -11.19 -49.14
CA MET A 223 -20.60 -11.63 -47.80
C MET A 223 -21.31 -12.99 -47.83
N GLN A 224 -22.19 -13.22 -48.80
CA GLN A 224 -22.89 -14.49 -48.98
C GLN A 224 -21.93 -15.62 -49.36
N GLU A 225 -20.95 -15.36 -50.22
CA GLU A 225 -19.89 -16.32 -50.57
C GLU A 225 -19.04 -16.69 -49.35
N GLN A 226 -18.71 -15.72 -48.49
CA GLN A 226 -17.99 -16.01 -47.25
C GLN A 226 -18.83 -16.90 -46.31
N LEU A 227 -20.14 -16.63 -46.20
CA LEU A 227 -21.06 -17.45 -45.41
C LEU A 227 -21.27 -18.85 -46.01
N ALA A 228 -21.32 -18.96 -47.34
CA ALA A 228 -21.42 -20.24 -48.05
C ALA A 228 -20.17 -21.10 -47.80
N LYS A 229 -18.97 -20.52 -47.95
CA LYS A 229 -17.69 -21.18 -47.62
C LYS A 229 -17.63 -21.60 -46.16
N ASN A 230 -18.13 -20.78 -45.23
CA ASN A 230 -18.22 -21.16 -43.82
C ASN A 230 -19.12 -22.40 -43.62
N LYS A 231 -20.29 -22.42 -44.25
CA LYS A 231 -21.23 -23.56 -44.18
C LYS A 231 -20.65 -24.82 -44.82
N GLU A 232 -20.02 -24.71 -45.99
CA GLU A 232 -19.34 -25.82 -46.67
C GLU A 232 -18.24 -26.43 -45.80
N LEU A 233 -17.42 -25.60 -45.15
CA LEU A 233 -16.37 -26.06 -44.26
C LEU A 233 -16.90 -26.64 -42.92
N MET A 234 -18.09 -26.22 -42.47
CA MET A 234 -18.73 -26.78 -41.27
C MET A 234 -19.65 -27.97 -41.57
N GLN A 235 -20.04 -28.18 -42.83
CA GLN A 235 -20.74 -29.38 -43.27
C GLN A 235 -19.79 -30.56 -43.14
N LYS A 236 -20.00 -31.35 -42.08
CA LYS A 236 -19.33 -32.64 -41.96
C LYS A 236 -19.83 -33.52 -43.09
N VAL A 237 -18.94 -33.91 -44.01
CA VAL A 237 -19.24 -34.86 -45.08
C VAL A 237 -19.78 -36.12 -44.43
N ARG A 238 -21.09 -36.35 -44.54
CA ARG A 238 -21.66 -37.65 -44.22
C ARG A 238 -21.42 -38.51 -45.45
N VAL A 239 -20.40 -39.35 -45.38
CA VAL A 239 -20.23 -40.43 -46.35
C VAL A 239 -21.36 -41.41 -46.08
N GLU A 240 -22.47 -41.23 -46.79
CA GLU A 240 -23.53 -42.24 -46.84
C GLU A 240 -23.02 -43.37 -47.73
N LEU A 241 -22.77 -44.53 -47.11
CA LEU A 241 -22.64 -45.77 -47.88
C LEU A 241 -24.01 -46.06 -48.52
N PRO A 242 -24.08 -46.46 -49.80
CA PRO A 242 -25.33 -46.75 -50.46
C PRO A 242 -25.98 -48.01 -49.87
N GLU A 243 -27.23 -47.91 -49.40
CA GLU A 243 -28.15 -49.04 -49.36
C GLU A 243 -29.47 -48.62 -50.02
N GLU A 244 -30.05 -49.58 -50.74
CA GLU A 244 -31.07 -49.47 -51.78
C GLU A 244 -32.46 -48.98 -51.29
N GLU A 245 -33.16 -48.25 -52.17
CA GLU A 245 -34.55 -47.76 -52.08
C GLU A 245 -35.62 -48.89 -52.18
N PRO A 246 -36.96 -48.63 -52.12
CA PRO A 246 -37.79 -47.67 -51.36
C PRO A 246 -39.07 -48.31 -50.74
N GLY A 247 -39.89 -47.55 -49.98
CA GLY A 247 -41.29 -47.92 -49.66
C GLY A 247 -42.07 -46.91 -48.79
N ASP A 248 -43.12 -46.30 -49.37
CA ASP A 248 -44.19 -45.47 -48.75
C ASP A 248 -44.80 -46.11 -47.48
N VAL A 249 -45.37 -45.44 -46.45
CA VAL A 249 -46.46 -44.44 -46.35
C VAL A 249 -46.56 -43.93 -44.86
N PRO A 250 -47.48 -43.01 -44.43
CA PRO A 250 -47.31 -41.56 -44.21
C PRO A 250 -47.35 -41.06 -42.72
N GLU A 251 -47.19 -39.73 -42.58
CA GLU A 251 -47.60 -38.76 -41.53
C GLU A 251 -47.96 -39.20 -40.10
N GLU A 252 -47.38 -38.55 -39.07
CA GLU A 252 -48.15 -37.88 -38.00
C GLU A 252 -47.41 -36.66 -37.40
N ASP A 253 -48.25 -35.66 -37.13
CA ASP A 253 -48.12 -34.28 -36.68
C ASP A 253 -47.41 -33.91 -35.35
N LEU A 254 -46.84 -32.68 -35.35
CA LEU A 254 -46.85 -31.63 -34.29
C LEU A 254 -46.23 -31.94 -32.90
N THR A 255 -45.31 -31.13 -32.37
CA THR A 255 -45.65 -29.86 -31.72
C THR A 255 -44.41 -28.98 -31.42
N SER A 256 -44.68 -27.69 -31.41
CA SER A 256 -43.80 -26.54 -31.33
C SER A 256 -43.18 -26.26 -29.95
N VAL A 257 -41.96 -25.74 -30.02
CA VAL A 257 -41.22 -25.08 -28.94
C VAL A 257 -42.03 -23.88 -28.40
N THR A 258 -42.32 -23.87 -27.11
CA THR A 258 -42.79 -22.68 -26.38
C THR A 258 -41.74 -22.27 -25.34
N VAL A 259 -41.12 -21.12 -25.56
CA VAL A 259 -40.25 -20.43 -24.60
C VAL A 259 -41.07 -19.32 -23.93
N PRO A 260 -40.99 -19.10 -22.60
CA PRO A 260 -41.80 -18.10 -21.91
C PRO A 260 -41.46 -16.66 -22.32
N THR A 261 -42.50 -15.90 -22.66
CA THR A 261 -42.48 -14.43 -22.84
C THR A 261 -42.22 -13.72 -21.51
N ILE A 262 -41.17 -12.90 -21.44
CA ILE A 262 -40.94 -11.94 -20.34
C ILE A 262 -41.51 -10.57 -20.80
N PRO A 263 -42.30 -9.88 -19.97
CA PRO A 263 -42.96 -8.64 -20.36
C PRO A 263 -41.95 -7.49 -20.52
N ALA A 264 -42.11 -6.76 -21.62
CA ALA A 264 -41.47 -5.48 -21.85
C ALA A 264 -42.10 -4.42 -20.93
N GLY A 265 -41.31 -3.85 -20.02
CA GLY A 265 -41.69 -2.64 -19.31
C GLY A 265 -41.33 -2.62 -17.84
N ALA A 266 -40.07 -2.34 -17.51
CA ALA A 266 -39.70 -1.54 -16.34
C ALA A 266 -38.18 -1.26 -16.34
N SER A 267 -37.84 0.02 -16.32
CA SER A 267 -36.61 0.58 -15.75
C SER A 267 -35.28 0.20 -16.40
N GLY A 268 -35.02 0.78 -17.58
CA GLY A 268 -33.68 0.91 -18.16
C GLY A 268 -32.92 2.16 -17.70
N ALA A 269 -33.17 2.67 -16.50
CA ALA A 269 -32.49 3.85 -15.99
C ALA A 269 -31.57 3.48 -14.81
N ASN A 270 -30.26 3.48 -15.07
CA ASN A 270 -29.24 3.33 -14.04
C ASN A 270 -29.27 4.56 -13.11
N PRO A 271 -29.51 4.39 -11.80
CA PRO A 271 -29.68 5.51 -10.85
C PRO A 271 -28.41 6.37 -10.67
N TRP A 272 -27.24 5.90 -11.10
CA TRP A 272 -25.98 6.68 -11.04
C TRP A 272 -25.75 7.66 -12.20
N MET A 273 -26.64 7.70 -13.19
CA MET A 273 -26.49 8.53 -14.41
C MET A 273 -27.12 9.93 -14.31
N LEU A 274 -27.63 10.34 -13.14
CA LEU A 274 -28.34 11.62 -12.95
C LEU A 274 -27.49 12.71 -12.25
N GLY A 275 -26.17 12.63 -12.35
CA GLY A 275 -25.29 13.73 -11.92
C GLY A 275 -25.05 14.71 -13.06
N LYS A 276 -25.68 15.88 -13.03
CA LYS A 276 -25.37 16.98 -13.98
C LYS A 276 -24.06 17.66 -13.55
N PRO A 277 -23.02 17.74 -14.40
CA PRO A 277 -21.91 18.66 -14.15
C PRO A 277 -22.37 20.11 -14.39
N SER A 278 -22.02 20.99 -13.46
CA SER A 278 -22.14 22.44 -13.60
C SER A 278 -21.31 22.92 -14.80
N SER A 279 -21.82 23.94 -15.49
CA SER A 279 -21.28 24.53 -16.72
C SER A 279 -19.83 25.02 -16.58
N PRO A 280 -18.96 24.86 -17.60
CA PRO A 280 -17.67 25.54 -17.65
C PRO A 280 -17.81 27.01 -18.04
N ALA A 281 -17.07 27.87 -17.33
CA ALA A 281 -16.88 29.28 -17.61
C ALA A 281 -16.02 29.48 -18.88
N GLU A 282 -16.26 30.60 -19.56
CA GLU A 282 -15.55 31.07 -20.76
C GLU A 282 -14.05 31.33 -20.51
N GLU A 283 -13.21 30.95 -21.46
CA GLU A 283 -11.89 31.55 -21.68
C GLU A 283 -11.72 31.93 -23.16
N PRO A 284 -11.01 33.04 -23.47
CA PRO A 284 -11.04 33.71 -24.77
C PRO A 284 -10.06 33.14 -25.82
N GLU A 285 -10.43 33.45 -27.06
CA GLU A 285 -9.74 33.18 -28.32
C GLU A 285 -8.28 33.66 -28.37
N VAL A 286 -7.37 32.81 -28.88
CA VAL A 286 -6.12 33.25 -29.51
C VAL A 286 -5.90 32.49 -30.83
N GLN A 287 -6.03 33.30 -31.88
CA GLN A 287 -5.69 33.24 -33.31
C GLN A 287 -4.89 32.06 -33.89
N GLU A 288 -5.40 31.61 -35.04
CA GLU A 288 -4.77 30.76 -36.04
C GLU A 288 -3.52 31.40 -36.66
N GLY A 289 -2.51 30.56 -36.91
CA GLY A 289 -1.38 30.86 -37.80
C GLY A 289 -1.10 29.66 -38.69
N LEU A 290 -1.59 29.71 -39.92
CA LEU A 290 -1.24 28.81 -41.02
C LEU A 290 0.23 29.01 -41.41
N GLY A 291 0.98 27.91 -41.50
CA GLY A 291 2.34 27.87 -42.05
C GLY A 291 2.60 26.48 -42.60
N ASP A 292 2.68 26.39 -43.93
CA ASP A 292 2.71 25.18 -44.72
C ASP A 292 4.16 24.76 -45.05
N VAL A 293 4.32 23.46 -45.36
CA VAL A 293 5.47 22.79 -46.03
C VAL A 293 6.75 22.47 -45.22
N ALA A 294 6.98 21.18 -44.94
CA ALA A 294 8.00 20.36 -45.62
C ALA A 294 8.19 18.99 -44.93
N VAL A 295 7.90 17.93 -45.67
CA VAL A 295 8.29 16.54 -45.37
C VAL A 295 9.77 16.34 -45.68
N PRO A 296 10.53 15.65 -44.81
CA PRO A 296 11.61 14.80 -45.29
C PRO A 296 11.31 13.35 -44.95
N GLY A 297 11.20 12.52 -45.98
CA GLY A 297 11.41 11.08 -45.86
C GLY A 297 12.90 10.82 -45.63
N ALA A 298 13.22 10.01 -44.63
CA ALA A 298 14.54 9.42 -44.46
C ALA A 298 14.43 8.09 -43.72
N ALA A 299 14.70 7.04 -44.50
CA ALA A 299 15.42 5.82 -44.14
C ALA A 299 14.90 4.96 -42.97
N GLU A 300 14.48 3.76 -43.35
CA GLU A 300 14.51 2.55 -42.56
C GLU A 300 15.86 2.40 -41.83
N SER A 301 15.87 2.60 -40.52
CA SER A 301 16.94 2.12 -39.65
C SER A 301 16.62 0.67 -39.29
N LYS A 302 17.40 -0.24 -39.88
CA LYS A 302 17.46 -1.67 -39.60
C LYS A 302 17.44 -1.99 -38.10
N GLU A 303 16.75 -3.07 -37.83
CA GLU A 303 16.63 -3.79 -36.57
C GLU A 303 18.00 -4.24 -36.04
N GLU A 304 18.66 -3.38 -35.27
CA GLU A 304 19.68 -3.79 -34.30
C GLU A 304 19.39 -3.06 -32.96
N MET A 305 18.20 -3.32 -32.41
CA MET A 305 17.89 -2.96 -31.02
C MET A 305 18.54 -4.03 -30.13
N SER A 306 19.75 -3.68 -29.68
CA SER A 306 20.76 -4.52 -29.06
C SER A 306 20.26 -5.30 -27.85
N GLU A 307 20.86 -6.47 -27.66
CA GLU A 307 20.72 -7.32 -26.47
C GLU A 307 21.09 -6.59 -25.16
N GLU A 308 21.76 -5.45 -25.29
CA GLU A 308 22.13 -4.54 -24.20
C GLU A 308 20.91 -3.83 -23.61
N GLU A 309 19.96 -3.33 -24.42
CA GLU A 309 18.72 -2.76 -23.89
C GLU A 309 17.86 -3.80 -23.15
N MET A 310 18.02 -5.07 -23.50
CA MET A 310 17.33 -6.20 -22.87
C MET A 310 17.93 -6.56 -21.51
N SER A 311 19.25 -6.37 -21.37
CA SER A 311 19.99 -6.48 -20.12
C SER A 311 19.64 -5.31 -19.18
N GLU A 312 19.52 -4.10 -19.71
CA GLU A 312 19.11 -2.91 -18.96
C GLU A 312 17.67 -3.02 -18.46
N GLU A 313 16.72 -3.52 -19.27
CA GLU A 313 15.34 -3.76 -18.84
C GLU A 313 15.26 -4.86 -17.75
N GLU A 314 16.15 -5.86 -17.80
CA GLU A 314 16.23 -6.94 -16.81
C GLU A 314 16.87 -6.48 -15.49
N ALA A 315 17.92 -5.66 -15.56
CA ALA A 315 18.51 -4.98 -14.41
C ALA A 315 17.48 -4.06 -13.73
N LEU A 316 16.68 -3.30 -14.51
CA LEU A 316 15.60 -2.46 -13.99
C LEU A 316 14.52 -3.26 -13.24
N LEU A 317 14.18 -4.45 -13.74
CA LEU A 317 13.21 -5.35 -13.09
C LEU A 317 13.76 -5.93 -11.78
N GLN A 318 15.06 -6.26 -11.74
CA GLN A 318 15.74 -6.72 -10.53
C GLN A 318 15.83 -5.59 -9.48
N ASP A 319 16.16 -4.37 -9.89
CA ASP A 319 16.15 -3.17 -9.04
C ASP A 319 14.77 -2.91 -8.42
N PHE A 320 13.70 -3.05 -9.21
CA PHE A 320 12.33 -2.93 -8.70
C PHE A 320 11.95 -4.05 -7.71
N ALA A 321 12.55 -5.24 -7.84
CA ALA A 321 12.34 -6.35 -6.91
C ALA A 321 13.13 -6.14 -5.60
N GLN A 322 14.40 -5.72 -5.71
CA GLN A 322 15.25 -5.36 -4.57
C GLN A 322 14.64 -4.20 -3.77
N LYS A 323 14.18 -3.13 -4.42
CA LYS A 323 13.46 -2.01 -3.76
C LYS A 323 12.16 -2.43 -3.06
N ARG A 324 11.47 -3.48 -3.52
CA ARG A 324 10.32 -4.04 -2.80
C ARG A 324 10.75 -4.82 -1.56
N HIS A 325 11.82 -5.59 -1.67
CA HIS A 325 12.37 -6.37 -0.57
C HIS A 325 12.89 -5.46 0.55
N THR A 326 13.65 -4.40 0.20
CA THR A 326 14.12 -3.40 1.16
C THR A 326 12.96 -2.65 1.83
N ARG A 327 11.89 -2.33 1.09
CA ARG A 327 10.68 -1.73 1.66
C ARG A 327 9.95 -2.68 2.62
N GLN A 328 9.89 -3.98 2.31
CA GLN A 328 9.32 -4.99 3.20
C GLN A 328 10.16 -5.17 4.47
N GLN A 329 11.49 -5.17 4.36
CA GLN A 329 12.39 -5.21 5.51
C GLN A 329 12.29 -3.95 6.37
N ARG A 330 12.14 -2.78 5.75
CA ARG A 330 11.95 -1.49 6.44
C ARG A 330 10.56 -1.37 7.09
N ALA A 331 9.54 -2.00 6.52
CA ALA A 331 8.18 -2.04 7.07
C ALA A 331 8.02 -3.11 8.19
N GLY A 332 8.84 -4.17 8.17
CA GLY A 332 8.89 -5.20 9.22
C GLY A 332 9.79 -4.85 10.41
N SER A 333 10.58 -3.78 10.31
CA SER A 333 11.38 -3.25 11.43
C SER A 333 10.59 -2.17 12.16
N PRO A 334 10.22 -2.35 13.44
CA PRO A 334 9.44 -1.35 14.15
C PRO A 334 10.37 -0.22 14.60
N GLY A 335 10.24 0.94 13.93
CA GLY A 335 10.66 2.24 14.46
C GLY A 335 12.05 2.72 14.06
N GLY A 336 12.08 3.79 13.26
CA GLY A 336 13.29 4.57 12.99
C GLY A 336 12.93 5.81 12.19
N GLN A 337 12.75 6.92 12.92
CA GLN A 337 12.49 8.27 12.41
C GLN A 337 13.50 8.64 11.33
N GLY A 338 13.02 9.18 10.21
CA GLY A 338 13.86 9.80 9.19
C GLY A 338 14.44 11.09 9.75
N ALA A 339 15.77 11.11 9.85
CA ALA A 339 16.53 12.34 9.95
C ALA A 339 16.49 13.03 8.58
N ASP A 340 16.21 14.32 8.60
CA ASP A 340 16.45 15.24 7.50
C ASP A 340 17.96 15.27 7.21
N GLU A 341 18.35 14.93 5.98
CA GLU A 341 19.68 15.21 5.46
C GLU A 341 19.66 16.64 4.92
N THR A 342 20.10 17.60 5.74
CA THR A 342 20.54 18.91 5.24
C THR A 342 21.96 18.76 4.72
N GLU A 343 22.14 19.17 3.47
CA GLU A 343 23.41 19.24 2.75
C GLU A 343 24.48 19.98 3.56
N ALA A 344 25.65 19.36 3.68
CA ALA A 344 26.85 19.96 4.24
C ALA A 344 27.50 20.86 3.17
N LEU A 345 27.45 22.17 3.40
CA LEU A 345 28.33 23.15 2.75
C LEU A 345 29.72 23.07 3.40
N SER A 346 30.74 22.93 2.56
CA SER A 346 32.16 22.88 2.90
C SER A 346 32.71 24.26 3.29
N GLU A 347 33.38 24.35 4.45
CA GLU A 347 34.33 25.42 4.81
C GLU A 347 35.73 25.06 4.25
N LEU A 348 36.59 25.96 3.75
CA LEU A 348 37.43 27.00 4.39
C LEU A 348 38.46 27.53 3.31
N PRO A 349 39.40 28.51 3.52
CA PRO A 349 39.67 29.41 4.66
C PRO A 349 40.07 30.89 4.31
N GLU A 350 40.38 31.65 5.37
CA GLU A 350 41.28 32.83 5.51
C GLU A 350 40.83 34.25 5.09
N GLY A 351 40.93 35.16 6.08
CA GLY A 351 40.97 36.62 5.87
C GLY A 351 40.40 37.43 7.03
N SER A 352 41.19 37.69 8.07
CA SER A 352 40.99 38.83 8.99
C SER A 352 41.74 40.08 8.43
N PRO A 353 41.60 41.32 8.95
CA PRO A 353 40.82 41.82 10.09
C PRO A 353 40.01 43.12 9.78
N ILE A 354 39.31 43.68 10.78
CA ILE A 354 39.32 45.11 11.22
C ILE A 354 38.09 45.35 12.13
N LEU A 355 38.36 45.66 13.41
CA LEU A 355 37.44 46.33 14.34
C LEU A 355 37.36 47.82 13.96
N PRO A 356 36.24 48.53 14.26
CA PRO A 356 36.26 49.31 15.51
C PRO A 356 34.89 49.52 16.21
N VAL A 357 35.02 49.68 17.54
CA VAL A 357 34.35 50.66 18.41
C VAL A 357 32.95 50.38 18.99
N CYS A 358 32.96 50.52 20.31
CA CYS A 358 31.91 50.57 21.31
C CYS A 358 30.75 51.54 21.00
N ALA A 359 29.54 51.18 21.47
CA ALA A 359 28.69 52.08 22.23
C ALA A 359 27.71 51.23 23.07
N GLU A 360 27.68 51.53 24.37
CA GLU A 360 26.62 51.11 25.27
C GLU A 360 25.34 51.89 24.99
N GLU A 361 24.20 51.24 25.17
CA GLU A 361 23.01 51.76 25.87
C GLU A 361 22.12 50.59 26.30
#